data_AF-A0A843UM37-F1
#
_entry.id   AF-A0A843UM37-F1
#
_cell.length_a   1.000
_cell.length_b   1.000
_cell.length_c   1.000
_cell.angle_alpha   90.00
_cell.angle_beta   90.00
_cell.angle_gamma   90.00
#
_symmetry.space_group_name_H-M   'P 1'
#
loop_
_entity.id
_entity.type
_entity.pdbx_description
1 polymer ?
#
loop_
_entity_poly.entity_id
_entity_poly.type
_entity_poly.pdbx_seq_one_letter_code
_entity_poly.pdbx_strand_id
1 'polypeptide(L)'
;MKPMFASKPDEDFFPVTPRKDWSTGVTRAVFLLVMFMAGVILGLSVSAGFSRYTSQTELFFPTARYTTDYLGMDNYIEPKQLKHSMTDDELFWRASMVPKKVDYPYKRVPKVAFMFLTRGALPFAPLWERFFQGHEDLFSVYVHCLPDYKLNVSRTSPFYGRQIPSQGVQWGSILLVDAEKRLLSNALLDFSNERFVLLSESCIPVFNFPTVYNYLINSKQSFVESYDDPSSRGRGRYSRHMAPEVMLYQWRKGSEWFEMNRELAVNIVADLKYYSIFRKHCKPSCYPDEHYIPTYLNMFHGDLNSNRSVTWVDWSRGGPHPALFGRGDISASFIQSIRNNGTICVCLCRPLALVVVIHVTFRVTPILLIALVSVGLSLLYFNLRRATELPFLTFPAQVEAEGASSPAVLLPVKTGVCFAAPCAMVVPVVFGLLPSSFGPMAPCLMAVCLSHALLLL
;
A
#
# COMPACT_ATOMS: atom_id res chain seq x y z
N MET A 1 59.36 99.58 -58.61
CA MET A 1 59.00 100.99 -58.88
C MET A 1 57.83 101.39 -57.97
N LYS A 2 57.67 102.70 -57.70
CA LYS A 2 56.43 103.34 -57.19
C LYS A 2 55.45 103.58 -58.37
N PRO A 3 54.19 104.10 -58.24
CA PRO A 3 53.66 105.04 -57.22
C PRO A 3 52.25 104.64 -56.62
N MET A 4 51.79 105.10 -55.43
CA MET A 4 51.00 106.32 -55.06
C MET A 4 49.55 106.37 -55.61
N PHE A 5 48.47 106.87 -54.95
CA PHE A 5 48.16 107.32 -53.56
C PHE A 5 46.60 107.47 -53.39
N ALA A 6 46.07 107.62 -52.15
CA ALA A 6 44.73 108.21 -51.79
C ALA A 6 43.42 107.47 -52.25
N SER A 7 42.20 107.65 -51.68
CA SER A 7 41.66 108.25 -50.42
C SER A 7 40.21 107.76 -50.10
N LYS A 8 39.67 108.05 -48.89
CA LYS A 8 38.26 107.88 -48.38
C LYS A 8 37.24 108.81 -49.14
N PRO A 9 35.89 108.82 -48.88
CA PRO A 9 35.05 108.12 -47.86
C PRO A 9 33.65 107.53 -48.27
N ASP A 10 33.11 106.67 -47.38
CA ASP A 10 31.74 106.54 -46.76
C ASP A 10 30.37 106.61 -47.52
N GLU A 11 29.38 105.85 -47.00
CA GLU A 11 27.88 105.96 -47.09
C GLU A 11 27.11 105.72 -48.44
N ASP A 12 25.87 105.21 -48.50
CA ASP A 12 25.06 104.41 -47.52
C ASP A 12 23.94 103.52 -48.19
N PHE A 13 23.19 102.81 -47.32
CA PHE A 13 22.06 101.87 -47.45
C PHE A 13 20.90 102.14 -48.45
N PHE A 14 20.29 101.09 -49.02
CA PHE A 14 18.87 100.63 -48.82
C PHE A 14 18.48 99.46 -49.78
N PRO A 15 17.61 98.49 -49.39
CA PRO A 15 17.32 97.29 -50.19
C PRO A 15 15.90 97.22 -50.82
N VAL A 16 15.71 96.28 -51.77
CA VAL A 16 14.42 95.98 -52.42
C VAL A 16 13.81 94.68 -51.88
N THR A 17 12.48 94.60 -51.77
CA THR A 17 11.73 93.47 -51.19
C THR A 17 11.25 92.44 -52.23
N PRO A 18 11.14 91.14 -51.85
CA PRO A 18 10.35 90.14 -52.57
C PRO A 18 8.99 89.86 -51.89
N ARG A 19 8.02 89.39 -52.68
CA ARG A 19 6.65 89.05 -52.26
C ARG A 19 6.60 87.66 -51.61
N LYS A 20 5.67 87.42 -50.68
CA LYS A 20 5.61 86.21 -49.84
C LYS A 20 4.45 85.28 -50.21
N ASP A 21 4.76 84.06 -50.67
CA ASP A 21 3.75 83.04 -51.00
C ASP A 21 3.22 82.31 -49.75
N TRP A 22 1.91 82.42 -49.52
CA TRP A 22 1.20 81.78 -48.39
C TRP A 22 0.66 80.39 -48.72
N SER A 23 0.43 80.09 -50.02
CA SER A 23 -0.34 78.93 -50.48
C SER A 23 0.29 77.57 -50.12
N THR A 24 1.60 77.42 -50.32
CA THR A 24 2.29 76.11 -50.25
C THR A 24 2.38 75.52 -48.83
N GLY A 25 2.32 76.35 -47.79
CA GLY A 25 2.34 75.89 -46.40
C GLY A 25 1.03 75.21 -45.99
N VAL A 26 -0.11 75.81 -46.35
CA VAL A 26 -1.44 75.32 -45.96
C VAL A 26 -1.73 73.96 -46.60
N THR A 27 -1.45 73.79 -47.90
CA THR A 27 -1.66 72.51 -48.60
C THR A 27 -0.86 71.37 -47.97
N ARG A 28 0.39 71.62 -47.54
CA ARG A 28 1.22 70.61 -46.85
C ARG A 28 0.64 70.20 -45.49
N ALA A 29 0.14 71.17 -44.71
CA ALA A 29 -0.51 70.89 -43.43
C ALA A 29 -1.78 70.02 -43.59
N VAL A 30 -2.61 70.31 -44.60
CA VAL A 30 -3.81 69.52 -44.89
C VAL A 30 -3.45 68.08 -45.31
N PHE A 31 -2.46 67.89 -46.19
CA PHE A 31 -2.01 66.55 -46.59
C PHE A 31 -1.49 65.71 -45.42
N LEU A 32 -0.69 66.31 -44.52
CA LEU A 32 -0.19 65.62 -43.32
C LEU A 32 -1.34 65.20 -42.39
N LEU A 33 -2.35 66.05 -42.22
CA LEU A 33 -3.50 65.75 -41.36
C LEU A 33 -4.38 64.62 -41.94
N VAL A 34 -4.60 64.60 -43.26
CA VAL A 34 -5.30 63.50 -43.94
C VAL A 34 -4.55 62.17 -43.78
N MET A 35 -3.23 62.16 -43.98
CA MET A 35 -2.40 60.96 -43.80
C MET A 35 -2.41 60.46 -42.34
N PHE A 36 -2.37 61.37 -41.36
CA PHE A 36 -2.48 61.02 -39.94
C PHE A 36 -3.84 60.38 -39.62
N MET A 37 -4.95 60.98 -40.06
CA MET A 37 -6.30 60.44 -39.82
C MET A 37 -6.49 59.06 -40.49
N ALA A 38 -5.97 58.86 -41.70
CA ALA A 38 -5.98 57.55 -42.35
C ALA A 38 -5.19 56.50 -41.56
N GLY A 39 -4.02 56.87 -41.03
CA GLY A 39 -3.21 56.01 -40.15
C GLY A 39 -3.93 55.63 -38.86
N VAL A 40 -4.64 56.56 -38.21
CA VAL A 40 -5.45 56.29 -37.01
C VAL A 40 -6.61 55.34 -37.32
N ILE A 41 -7.33 55.55 -38.43
CA ILE A 41 -8.44 54.66 -38.83
C ILE A 41 -7.94 53.24 -39.12
N LEU A 42 -6.81 53.09 -39.81
CA LEU A 42 -6.18 51.79 -40.04
C LEU A 42 -5.73 51.13 -38.73
N GLY A 43 -5.06 51.88 -37.84
CA GLY A 43 -4.59 51.37 -36.55
C GLY A 43 -5.73 50.89 -35.64
N LEU A 44 -6.83 51.65 -35.56
CA LEU A 44 -8.04 51.24 -34.83
C LEU A 44 -8.72 50.02 -35.48
N SER A 45 -8.76 49.93 -36.81
CA SER A 45 -9.34 48.79 -37.52
C SER A 45 -8.56 47.50 -37.28
N VAL A 46 -7.23 47.56 -37.33
CA VAL A 46 -6.35 46.44 -37.02
C VAL A 46 -6.47 46.05 -35.54
N SER A 47 -6.53 47.02 -34.63
CA SER A 47 -6.71 46.76 -33.18
C SER A 47 -8.04 46.07 -32.87
N ALA A 48 -9.14 46.48 -33.51
CA ALA A 48 -10.44 45.83 -33.37
C ALA A 48 -10.46 44.41 -33.96
N GLY A 49 -9.77 44.18 -35.08
CA GLY A 49 -9.56 42.84 -35.65
C GLY A 49 -8.77 41.93 -34.72
N PHE A 50 -7.63 42.42 -34.19
CA PHE A 50 -6.80 41.70 -33.24
C PHE A 50 -7.55 41.36 -31.95
N SER A 51 -8.30 42.31 -31.39
CA SER A 51 -9.13 42.10 -30.20
C SER A 51 -10.16 40.98 -30.41
N ARG A 52 -10.87 40.96 -31.54
CA ARG A 52 -11.81 39.87 -31.89
C ARG A 52 -11.11 38.53 -32.06
N TYR A 53 -9.90 38.51 -32.63
CA TYR A 53 -9.10 37.27 -32.75
C TYR A 53 -8.71 36.72 -31.37
N THR A 54 -8.22 37.58 -30.47
CA THR A 54 -7.90 37.19 -29.07
C THR A 54 -9.14 36.74 -28.28
N SER A 55 -10.32 37.31 -28.56
CA SER A 55 -11.58 36.84 -27.96
C SER A 55 -11.99 35.45 -28.44
N GLN A 56 -11.66 35.06 -29.68
CA GLN A 56 -11.93 33.71 -30.17
C GLN A 56 -10.90 32.69 -29.66
N THR A 57 -9.64 33.07 -29.45
CA THR A 57 -8.64 32.13 -28.89
C THR A 57 -8.97 31.71 -27.46
N GLU A 58 -9.49 32.60 -26.60
CA GLU A 58 -9.97 32.23 -25.25
C GLU A 58 -11.21 31.31 -25.27
N LEU A 59 -11.96 31.25 -26.38
CA LEU A 59 -13.11 30.35 -26.50
C LEU A 59 -12.70 28.90 -26.84
N PHE A 60 -11.58 28.73 -27.55
CA PHE A 60 -11.03 27.42 -27.92
C PHE A 60 -9.91 26.95 -26.98
N PHE A 61 -9.20 27.87 -26.34
CA PHE A 61 -8.22 27.63 -25.29
C PHE A 61 -8.63 28.48 -24.07
N PRO A 62 -9.59 28.01 -23.25
CA PRO A 62 -9.96 28.74 -22.05
C PRO A 62 -8.75 28.86 -21.14
N THR A 63 -8.39 30.07 -20.72
CA THR A 63 -7.41 30.29 -19.62
C THR A 63 -8.05 29.96 -18.26
N ALA A 64 -8.72 28.80 -18.19
CA ALA A 64 -8.98 28.11 -16.96
C ALA A 64 -7.64 27.85 -16.28
N ARG A 65 -7.55 28.21 -14.99
CA ARG A 65 -6.35 27.96 -14.18
C ARG A 65 -6.21 26.47 -13.94
N TYR A 66 -5.60 25.78 -14.89
CA TYR A 66 -4.88 24.54 -14.62
C TYR A 66 -3.83 24.90 -13.57
N THR A 67 -4.13 24.61 -12.31
CA THR A 67 -3.13 24.43 -11.27
C THR A 67 -2.29 23.23 -11.71
N THR A 68 -1.24 23.51 -12.48
CA THR A 68 -0.18 22.56 -12.82
C THR A 68 0.58 22.25 -11.54
N ASP A 69 -0.01 21.35 -10.75
CA ASP A 69 0.71 20.60 -9.72
C ASP A 69 1.79 19.81 -10.46
N TYR A 70 2.96 20.44 -10.62
CA TYR A 70 4.14 19.80 -11.18
C TYR A 70 4.36 18.54 -10.36
N LEU A 71 4.22 17.40 -11.02
CA LEU A 71 4.01 16.10 -10.37
C LEU A 71 5.31 15.67 -9.67
N GLY A 72 5.51 16.23 -8.47
CA GLY A 72 6.71 16.09 -7.68
C GLY A 72 6.93 14.63 -7.33
N MET A 73 8.20 14.24 -7.18
CA MET A 73 8.56 12.84 -6.96
C MET A 73 7.78 12.24 -5.78
N ASP A 74 7.56 13.00 -4.70
CA ASP A 74 6.72 12.64 -3.57
C ASP A 74 5.29 12.24 -3.97
N ASN A 75 4.62 13.03 -4.82
CA ASN A 75 3.23 12.78 -5.26
C ASN A 75 3.15 11.61 -6.27
N TYR A 76 4.28 11.26 -6.91
CA TYR A 76 4.42 10.07 -7.76
C TYR A 76 4.73 8.80 -6.95
N ILE A 77 5.55 8.91 -5.89
CA ILE A 77 5.90 7.83 -4.96
C ILE A 77 4.70 7.48 -4.06
N GLU A 78 4.07 8.49 -3.46
CA GLU A 78 2.98 8.35 -2.50
C GLU A 78 1.82 9.33 -2.83
N PRO A 79 0.75 8.83 -3.47
CA PRO A 79 -0.42 9.65 -3.79
C PRO A 79 -1.17 10.13 -2.54
N LYS A 80 -0.90 11.38 -2.13
CA LYS A 80 -1.55 12.07 -1.00
C LYS A 80 -3.08 12.17 -1.16
N GLN A 81 -3.58 12.17 -2.39
CA GLN A 81 -5.00 12.17 -2.74
C GLN A 81 -5.37 10.89 -3.51
N LEU A 82 -6.30 10.09 -2.97
CA LEU A 82 -6.80 8.88 -3.62
C LEU A 82 -7.93 9.12 -4.64
N LYS A 83 -8.51 10.33 -4.67
CA LYS A 83 -9.58 10.68 -5.62
C LYS A 83 -9.00 10.98 -7.00
N HIS A 84 -9.25 10.08 -7.94
CA HIS A 84 -8.88 10.18 -9.36
C HIS A 84 -10.12 10.01 -10.27
N SER A 85 -9.98 10.40 -11.55
CA SER A 85 -10.98 10.17 -12.61
C SER A 85 -10.66 8.98 -13.53
N MET A 86 -9.52 8.31 -13.33
CA MET A 86 -9.13 7.12 -14.13
C MET A 86 -10.21 6.03 -14.04
N THR A 87 -10.52 5.44 -15.19
CA THR A 87 -11.32 4.20 -15.33
C THR A 87 -10.57 3.00 -14.73
N ASP A 88 -11.27 1.86 -14.60
CA ASP A 88 -10.66 0.63 -14.09
C ASP A 88 -9.49 0.17 -14.97
N ASP A 89 -9.62 0.21 -16.30
CA ASP A 89 -8.56 -0.22 -17.22
C ASP A 89 -7.32 0.69 -17.14
N GLU A 90 -7.51 2.02 -17.08
CA GLU A 90 -6.42 2.99 -16.88
C GLU A 90 -5.74 2.83 -15.52
N LEU A 91 -6.53 2.62 -14.46
CA LEU A 91 -6.05 2.40 -13.09
C LEU A 91 -5.26 1.09 -12.99
N PHE A 92 -5.77 -0.01 -13.54
CA PHE A 92 -5.13 -1.32 -13.49
C PHE A 92 -3.83 -1.31 -14.32
N TRP A 93 -3.87 -0.70 -15.52
CA TRP A 93 -2.66 -0.50 -16.33
C TRP A 93 -1.59 0.31 -15.59
N ARG A 94 -1.97 1.46 -15.00
CA ARG A 94 -1.04 2.28 -14.20
C ARG A 94 -0.49 1.54 -12.98
N ALA A 95 -1.33 0.79 -12.26
CA ALA A 95 -0.91 0.02 -11.08
C ALA A 95 -0.02 -1.18 -11.42
N SER A 96 -0.10 -1.71 -12.65
CA SER A 96 0.80 -2.76 -13.14
C SER A 96 2.20 -2.26 -13.56
N MET A 97 2.47 -0.95 -13.51
CA MET A 97 3.79 -0.39 -13.84
C MET A 97 4.84 -0.71 -12.78
N VAL A 98 5.84 -1.50 -13.17
CA VAL A 98 7.01 -1.83 -12.31
C VAL A 98 8.28 -1.18 -12.88
N PRO A 99 9.09 -0.47 -12.07
CA PRO A 99 10.35 0.11 -12.53
C PRO A 99 11.38 -0.99 -12.80
N LYS A 100 12.02 -0.95 -13.98
CA LYS A 100 13.11 -1.89 -14.33
C LYS A 100 14.41 -1.65 -13.56
N LYS A 101 14.55 -0.50 -12.89
CA LYS A 101 15.66 -0.22 -11.97
C LYS A 101 15.26 -0.73 -10.58
N VAL A 102 16.03 -1.68 -10.05
CA VAL A 102 15.79 -2.28 -8.72
C VAL A 102 15.99 -1.27 -7.59
N ASP A 103 17.02 -0.41 -7.69
CA ASP A 103 17.33 0.56 -6.64
C ASP A 103 16.49 1.85 -6.74
N TYR A 104 15.63 2.06 -5.74
CA TYR A 104 14.89 3.29 -5.53
C TYR A 104 15.85 4.50 -5.36
N PRO A 105 15.64 5.64 -6.04
CA PRO A 105 16.47 6.84 -5.89
C PRO A 105 16.14 7.65 -4.62
N TYR A 106 15.53 7.03 -3.61
CA TYR A 106 15.07 7.65 -2.37
C TYR A 106 15.06 6.63 -1.23
N LYS A 107 15.15 7.09 0.03
CA LYS A 107 15.01 6.22 1.21
C LYS A 107 13.54 5.82 1.35
N ARG A 108 13.23 4.55 1.04
CA ARG A 108 11.89 3.96 1.14
C ARG A 108 11.71 3.23 2.47
N VAL A 109 10.53 3.38 3.08
CA VAL A 109 10.10 2.58 4.24
C VAL A 109 9.01 1.62 3.76
N PRO A 110 9.17 0.30 3.91
CA PRO A 110 8.12 -0.66 3.55
C PRO A 110 6.84 -0.42 4.36
N LYS A 111 5.70 -0.34 3.69
CA LYS A 111 4.37 -0.18 4.32
C LYS A 111 3.49 -1.40 4.13
N VAL A 112 2.55 -1.59 5.05
CA VAL A 112 1.42 -2.51 4.90
C VAL A 112 0.18 -1.73 4.49
N ALA A 113 -0.42 -2.07 3.34
CA ALA A 113 -1.68 -1.54 2.87
C ALA A 113 -2.86 -2.35 3.48
N PHE A 114 -3.67 -1.67 4.28
CA PHE A 114 -4.89 -2.22 4.87
C PHE A 114 -6.09 -1.78 4.02
N MET A 115 -6.66 -2.74 3.28
CA MET A 115 -7.67 -2.51 2.25
C MET A 115 -9.05 -2.99 2.75
N PHE A 116 -9.93 -2.06 3.05
CA PHE A 116 -11.26 -2.33 3.58
C PHE A 116 -12.31 -2.34 2.45
N LEU A 117 -12.85 -3.52 2.14
CA LEU A 117 -14.02 -3.69 1.28
C LEU A 117 -15.27 -3.73 2.16
N THR A 118 -16.13 -2.72 2.09
CA THR A 118 -17.29 -2.57 2.99
C THR A 118 -18.59 -2.31 2.23
N ARG A 119 -19.71 -2.57 2.89
CA ARG A 119 -21.04 -2.13 2.44
C ARG A 119 -21.37 -0.71 2.91
N GLY A 120 -20.62 -0.18 3.88
CA GLY A 120 -20.83 1.16 4.42
C GLY A 120 -19.94 1.46 5.63
N ALA A 121 -20.56 1.69 6.78
CA ALA A 121 -19.89 2.12 8.00
C ALA A 121 -18.84 1.11 8.51
N LEU A 122 -17.77 1.63 9.11
CA LEU A 122 -16.73 0.86 9.79
C LEU A 122 -17.03 0.86 11.32
N PRO A 123 -17.82 -0.09 11.86
CA PRO A 123 -18.16 -0.10 13.28
C PRO A 123 -16.90 -0.20 14.15
N PHE A 124 -15.90 -0.99 13.72
CA PHE A 124 -14.65 -1.18 14.45
C PHE A 124 -13.58 -0.11 14.19
N ALA A 125 -13.89 1.01 13.52
CA ALA A 125 -12.93 2.10 13.33
C ALA A 125 -12.23 2.55 14.62
N PRO A 126 -12.88 2.68 15.80
CA PRO A 126 -12.20 3.04 17.05
C PRO A 126 -11.23 2.00 17.61
N LEU A 127 -11.26 0.76 17.12
CA LEU A 127 -10.30 -0.29 17.46
C LEU A 127 -9.11 -0.27 16.47
N TRP A 128 -9.39 -0.08 15.18
CA TRP A 128 -8.35 0.11 14.16
C TRP A 128 -7.55 1.40 14.38
N GLU A 129 -8.20 2.50 14.79
CA GLU A 129 -7.54 3.75 15.20
C GLU A 129 -6.48 3.52 16.29
N ARG A 130 -6.80 2.70 17.31
CA ARG A 130 -5.87 2.34 18.40
C ARG A 130 -4.78 1.34 17.99
N PHE A 131 -5.04 0.55 16.95
CA PHE A 131 -4.05 -0.35 16.37
C PHE A 131 -3.03 0.43 15.53
N PHE A 132 -3.46 1.46 14.81
CA PHE A 132 -2.62 2.30 13.95
C PHE A 132 -1.85 3.43 14.67
N GLN A 133 -2.33 3.88 15.85
CA GLN A 133 -1.81 5.03 16.57
C GLN A 133 -0.29 4.97 16.84
N GLY A 134 0.47 5.95 16.33
CA GLY A 134 1.91 6.08 16.54
C GLY A 134 2.77 5.26 15.56
N HIS A 135 2.17 4.78 14.47
CA HIS A 135 2.80 3.97 13.43
C HIS A 135 2.53 4.47 12.00
N GLU A 136 2.17 5.75 11.87
CA GLU A 136 1.61 6.36 10.65
C GLU A 136 2.50 6.22 9.40
N ASP A 137 3.83 6.19 9.56
CA ASP A 137 4.79 5.99 8.44
C ASP A 137 4.87 4.53 7.93
N LEU A 138 4.29 3.57 8.67
CA LEU A 138 4.47 2.12 8.45
C LEU A 138 3.26 1.44 7.79
N PHE A 139 2.19 2.17 7.53
CA PHE A 139 0.99 1.63 6.90
C PHE A 139 0.33 2.63 5.96
N SER A 140 -0.62 2.12 5.17
CA SER A 140 -1.56 2.92 4.42
C SER A 140 -2.95 2.29 4.49
N VAL A 141 -4.00 3.09 4.40
CA VAL A 141 -5.39 2.63 4.46
C VAL A 141 -6.10 2.93 3.14
N TYR A 142 -6.95 2.02 2.70
CA TYR A 142 -7.82 2.19 1.52
C TYR A 142 -9.21 1.67 1.86
N VAL A 143 -10.28 2.37 1.46
CA VAL A 143 -11.66 1.96 1.74
C VAL A 143 -12.49 1.99 0.47
N HIS A 144 -13.05 0.85 0.08
CA HIS A 144 -14.04 0.73 -1.00
C HIS A 144 -15.42 0.49 -0.37
N CYS A 145 -16.37 1.39 -0.64
CA CYS A 145 -17.73 1.34 -0.10
C CYS A 145 -18.76 1.21 -1.24
N LEU A 146 -20.05 1.05 -0.91
CA LEU A 146 -21.11 1.33 -1.89
C LEU A 146 -21.01 2.79 -2.38
N PRO A 147 -21.23 3.09 -3.68
CA PRO A 147 -20.96 4.41 -4.26
C PRO A 147 -21.61 5.59 -3.55
N ASP A 148 -22.86 5.42 -3.10
CA ASP A 148 -23.63 6.48 -2.42
C ASP A 148 -23.19 6.69 -0.97
N TYR A 149 -22.56 5.69 -0.34
CA TYR A 149 -22.08 5.79 1.03
C TYR A 149 -20.86 6.71 1.11
N LYS A 150 -20.91 7.70 2.00
CA LYS A 150 -19.79 8.62 2.28
C LYS A 150 -19.27 8.34 3.69
N LEU A 151 -17.99 8.01 3.80
CA LEU A 151 -17.37 7.67 5.07
C LEU A 151 -17.24 8.90 5.98
N ASN A 152 -17.99 8.91 7.09
CA ASN A 152 -17.97 9.99 8.08
C ASN A 152 -17.04 9.62 9.25
N VAL A 153 -15.85 10.22 9.29
CA VAL A 153 -14.81 10.00 10.31
C VAL A 153 -14.10 11.32 10.66
N SER A 154 -13.47 11.38 11.83
CA SER A 154 -12.66 12.54 12.25
C SER A 154 -11.53 12.83 11.26
N ARG A 155 -11.12 14.10 11.13
CA ARG A 155 -9.90 14.49 10.38
C ARG A 155 -8.61 13.87 10.94
N THR A 156 -8.64 13.43 12.20
CA THR A 156 -7.53 12.74 12.88
C THR A 156 -7.58 11.22 12.71
N SER A 157 -8.57 10.68 11.99
CA SER A 157 -8.72 9.24 11.77
C SER A 157 -7.81 8.78 10.65
N PRO A 158 -7.14 7.61 10.74
CA PRO A 158 -6.37 7.04 9.63
C PRO A 158 -7.26 6.63 8.45
N PHE A 159 -8.59 6.64 8.62
CA PHE A 159 -9.58 6.46 7.55
C PHE A 159 -9.93 7.76 6.81
N TYR A 160 -9.49 8.94 7.29
CA TYR A 160 -9.87 10.23 6.72
C TYR A 160 -9.32 10.43 5.31
N GLY A 161 -10.20 10.73 4.35
CA GLY A 161 -9.83 10.90 2.94
C GLY A 161 -9.40 9.61 2.24
N ARG A 162 -9.45 8.45 2.90
CA ARG A 162 -8.96 7.15 2.37
C ARG A 162 -10.01 6.34 1.60
N GLN A 163 -11.20 6.89 1.37
CA GLN A 163 -12.22 6.28 0.52
C GLN A 163 -11.84 6.45 -0.97
N ILE A 164 -11.65 5.33 -1.67
CA ILE A 164 -11.27 5.29 -3.10
C ILE A 164 -12.49 5.48 -4.01
N PRO A 165 -12.31 5.82 -5.30
CA PRO A 165 -13.35 5.65 -6.32
C PRO A 165 -13.88 4.20 -6.28
N SER A 166 -15.17 4.07 -5.96
CA SER A 166 -15.81 2.78 -5.65
C SER A 166 -17.02 2.55 -6.57
N GLN A 167 -17.32 1.28 -6.86
CA GLN A 167 -18.46 0.88 -7.70
C GLN A 167 -19.41 -0.06 -6.96
N GLY A 168 -20.59 -0.33 -7.53
CA GLY A 168 -21.54 -1.28 -6.96
C GLY A 168 -21.00 -2.72 -7.02
N VAL A 169 -21.19 -3.48 -5.92
CA VAL A 169 -20.78 -4.89 -5.82
C VAL A 169 -21.97 -5.78 -5.47
N GLN A 170 -21.95 -7.02 -5.98
CA GLN A 170 -22.93 -8.06 -5.65
C GLN A 170 -22.20 -9.30 -5.12
N TRP A 171 -22.70 -9.89 -4.03
CA TRP A 171 -22.09 -11.06 -3.40
C TRP A 171 -22.04 -12.27 -4.34
N GLY A 172 -20.92 -13.00 -4.34
CA GLY A 172 -20.68 -14.13 -5.24
C GLY A 172 -20.65 -13.77 -6.72
N SER A 173 -20.42 -12.50 -7.06
CA SER A 173 -20.25 -12.03 -8.43
C SER A 173 -18.83 -11.52 -8.65
N ILE A 174 -18.42 -11.49 -9.92
CA ILE A 174 -17.13 -10.94 -10.34
C ILE A 174 -16.92 -9.46 -9.96
N LEU A 175 -17.99 -8.74 -9.57
CA LEU A 175 -17.89 -7.35 -9.11
C LEU A 175 -17.16 -7.24 -7.76
N LEU A 176 -17.09 -8.31 -6.95
CA LEU A 176 -16.20 -8.36 -5.78
C LEU A 176 -14.74 -8.33 -6.22
N VAL A 177 -14.34 -9.21 -7.13
CA VAL A 177 -12.99 -9.24 -7.71
C VAL A 177 -12.63 -7.92 -8.42
N ASP A 178 -13.61 -7.25 -9.05
CA ASP A 178 -13.41 -5.90 -9.58
C ASP A 178 -13.10 -4.88 -8.48
N ALA A 179 -13.75 -4.96 -7.31
CA ALA A 179 -13.47 -4.11 -6.15
C ALA A 179 -12.15 -4.45 -5.45
N GLU A 180 -11.79 -5.74 -5.36
CA GLU A 180 -10.48 -6.21 -4.91
C GLU A 180 -9.36 -5.64 -5.82
N LYS A 181 -9.51 -5.76 -7.15
CA LYS A 181 -8.56 -5.18 -8.11
C LYS A 181 -8.50 -3.65 -8.02
N ARG A 182 -9.60 -2.94 -7.74
CA ARG A 182 -9.59 -1.47 -7.48
C ARG A 182 -8.84 -1.10 -6.20
N LEU A 183 -9.03 -1.86 -5.12
CA LEU A 183 -8.32 -1.68 -3.84
C LEU A 183 -6.82 -1.94 -4.02
N LEU A 184 -6.44 -3.10 -4.58
CA LEU A 184 -5.06 -3.46 -4.91
C LEU A 184 -4.41 -2.38 -5.79
N SER A 185 -5.10 -1.93 -6.84
CA SER A 185 -4.54 -0.94 -7.76
C SER A 185 -4.34 0.42 -7.10
N ASN A 186 -5.29 0.92 -6.31
CA ASN A 186 -5.12 2.16 -5.54
C ASN A 186 -3.98 2.05 -4.53
N ALA A 187 -3.81 0.88 -3.91
CA ALA A 187 -2.73 0.61 -2.98
C ALA A 187 -1.36 0.49 -3.66
N LEU A 188 -1.29 -0.05 -4.88
CA LEU A 188 -0.08 -0.15 -5.68
C LEU A 188 0.43 1.20 -6.17
N LEU A 189 -0.42 2.23 -6.29
CA LEU A 189 0.02 3.57 -6.66
C LEU A 189 0.93 4.23 -5.59
N ASP A 190 0.85 3.81 -4.32
CA ASP A 190 1.91 4.09 -3.34
C ASP A 190 3.02 3.04 -3.50
N PHE A 191 4.18 3.50 -3.95
CA PHE A 191 5.36 2.67 -4.14
C PHE A 191 5.90 2.10 -2.83
N SER A 192 5.60 2.70 -1.67
CA SER A 192 6.05 2.25 -0.34
C SER A 192 5.39 0.96 0.12
N ASN A 193 4.17 0.66 -0.38
CA ASN A 193 3.42 -0.53 0.01
C ASN A 193 4.08 -1.82 -0.50
N GLU A 194 4.40 -2.73 0.41
CA GLU A 194 4.95 -4.07 0.13
C GLU A 194 3.96 -5.20 0.36
N ARG A 195 3.01 -5.03 1.29
CA ARG A 195 2.10 -6.08 1.78
C ARG A 195 0.67 -5.57 1.76
N PHE A 196 -0.26 -6.39 1.29
CA PHE A 196 -1.61 -5.96 0.89
C PHE A 196 -2.64 -6.87 1.58
N VAL A 197 -3.31 -6.36 2.62
CA VAL A 197 -4.26 -7.09 3.46
C VAL A 197 -5.69 -6.71 3.08
N LEU A 198 -6.53 -7.68 2.68
CA LEU A 198 -7.97 -7.45 2.47
C LEU A 198 -8.77 -7.66 3.75
N LEU A 199 -9.64 -6.70 4.07
CA LEU A 199 -10.46 -6.65 5.28
C LEU A 199 -11.92 -6.31 4.95
N SER A 200 -12.85 -6.79 5.75
CA SER A 200 -14.25 -6.32 5.77
C SER A 200 -14.50 -5.31 6.89
N GLU A 201 -15.68 -4.68 6.91
CA GLU A 201 -16.10 -3.81 8.02
C GLU A 201 -16.24 -4.53 9.37
N SER A 202 -16.23 -5.86 9.37
CA SER A 202 -16.37 -6.71 10.55
C SER A 202 -15.10 -7.47 10.95
N CYS A 203 -13.98 -7.18 10.28
CA CYS A 203 -12.65 -7.63 10.70
C CYS A 203 -12.13 -6.82 11.89
N ILE A 204 -11.53 -7.49 12.89
CA ILE A 204 -10.77 -6.84 13.97
C ILE A 204 -9.36 -7.42 14.08
N PRO A 205 -8.34 -6.62 14.43
CA PRO A 205 -7.00 -7.12 14.69
C PRO A 205 -6.95 -7.84 16.04
N VAL A 206 -6.24 -8.98 16.12
CA VAL A 206 -6.06 -9.73 17.39
C VAL A 206 -4.64 -9.73 17.94
N PHE A 207 -3.65 -9.26 17.17
CA PHE A 207 -2.32 -8.86 17.67
C PHE A 207 -2.17 -7.32 17.62
N ASN A 208 -1.10 -6.78 18.23
CA ASN A 208 -0.79 -5.36 18.09
C ASN A 208 -0.06 -5.08 16.77
N PHE A 209 -0.01 -3.82 16.35
CA PHE A 209 0.58 -3.43 15.06
C PHE A 209 2.06 -3.82 14.93
N PRO A 210 2.96 -3.61 15.92
CA PRO A 210 4.35 -4.04 15.79
C PRO A 210 4.52 -5.54 15.56
N THR A 211 3.68 -6.40 16.15
CA THR A 211 3.69 -7.84 15.83
C THR A 211 3.21 -8.11 14.40
N VAL A 212 2.10 -7.48 13.97
CA VAL A 212 1.52 -7.67 12.64
C VAL A 212 2.46 -7.18 11.53
N TYR A 213 2.96 -5.95 11.65
CA TYR A 213 3.88 -5.33 10.71
C TYR A 213 5.17 -6.16 10.56
N ASN A 214 5.83 -6.49 11.67
CA ASN A 214 7.06 -7.28 11.62
C ASN A 214 6.83 -8.70 11.10
N TYR A 215 5.65 -9.30 11.31
CA TYR A 215 5.34 -10.60 10.71
C TYR A 215 5.18 -10.50 9.19
N LEU A 216 4.40 -9.54 8.68
CA LEU A 216 4.13 -9.41 7.24
C LEU A 216 5.36 -8.95 6.45
N ILE A 217 6.05 -7.89 6.89
CA ILE A 217 7.21 -7.33 6.17
C ILE A 217 8.37 -8.34 6.07
N ASN A 218 8.59 -9.18 7.09
CA ASN A 218 9.66 -10.18 7.08
C ASN A 218 9.23 -11.55 6.50
N SER A 219 7.98 -11.73 6.07
CA SER A 219 7.50 -12.99 5.51
C SER A 219 7.89 -13.16 4.05
N LYS A 220 8.66 -14.21 3.71
CA LYS A 220 9.06 -14.49 2.32
C LYS A 220 7.89 -14.80 1.38
N GLN A 221 6.81 -15.37 1.92
CA GLN A 221 5.62 -15.77 1.18
C GLN A 221 4.41 -14.89 1.53
N SER A 222 3.41 -14.93 0.65
CA SER A 222 2.06 -14.39 0.84
C SER A 222 1.15 -15.37 1.59
N PHE A 223 0.01 -14.89 2.08
CA PHE A 223 -0.95 -15.66 2.87
C PHE A 223 -2.34 -15.67 2.19
N VAL A 224 -2.41 -16.32 1.03
CA VAL A 224 -3.66 -16.67 0.35
C VAL A 224 -3.96 -18.14 0.57
N GLU A 225 -5.19 -18.50 0.97
CA GLU A 225 -5.59 -19.91 0.99
C GLU A 225 -5.72 -20.45 -0.43
N SER A 226 -5.09 -21.60 -0.69
CA SER A 226 -5.23 -22.29 -1.97
C SER A 226 -5.15 -23.79 -1.76
N TYR A 227 -6.32 -24.44 -1.78
CA TYR A 227 -6.48 -25.87 -1.55
C TYR A 227 -7.44 -26.50 -2.56
N ASP A 228 -7.31 -27.81 -2.76
CA ASP A 228 -8.16 -28.60 -3.64
C ASP A 228 -9.30 -29.23 -2.81
N ASP A 229 -10.48 -28.63 -2.86
CA ASP A 229 -11.68 -29.07 -2.16
C ASP A 229 -12.50 -30.00 -3.08
N PRO A 230 -12.54 -31.33 -2.85
CA PRO A 230 -13.24 -32.26 -3.72
C PRO A 230 -14.78 -32.20 -3.61
N SER A 231 -15.33 -31.38 -2.71
CA SER A 231 -16.77 -31.29 -2.47
C SER A 231 -17.52 -30.48 -3.54
N SER A 232 -18.86 -30.47 -3.43
CA SER A 232 -19.73 -29.59 -4.21
C SER A 232 -19.44 -28.09 -4.02
N ARG A 233 -18.75 -27.70 -2.94
CA ARG A 233 -18.33 -26.31 -2.65
C ARG A 233 -16.95 -25.96 -3.22
N GLY A 234 -16.21 -26.94 -3.75
CA GLY A 234 -14.89 -26.76 -4.36
C GLY A 234 -14.91 -27.10 -5.84
N ARG A 235 -14.45 -28.30 -6.19
CA ARG A 235 -14.49 -28.85 -7.55
C ARG A 235 -15.89 -28.84 -8.17
N GLY A 236 -16.96 -28.98 -7.37
CA GLY A 236 -18.34 -28.91 -7.86
C GLY A 236 -18.78 -27.54 -8.41
N ARG A 237 -18.00 -26.47 -8.17
CA ARG A 237 -18.23 -25.14 -8.75
C ARG A 237 -17.44 -24.89 -10.06
N TYR A 238 -16.54 -25.79 -10.45
CA TYR A 238 -15.74 -25.65 -11.66
C TYR A 238 -16.60 -25.77 -12.93
N SER A 239 -16.43 -24.85 -13.87
CA SER A 239 -17.11 -24.89 -15.17
C SER A 239 -16.20 -25.52 -16.22
N ARG A 240 -16.67 -26.60 -16.87
CA ARG A 240 -15.91 -27.30 -17.94
C ARG A 240 -15.59 -26.39 -19.13
N HIS A 241 -16.31 -25.28 -19.30
CA HIS A 241 -16.03 -24.27 -20.32
C HIS A 241 -14.82 -23.36 -20.01
N MET A 242 -14.15 -23.56 -18.88
CA MET A 242 -12.86 -22.94 -18.56
C MET A 242 -11.67 -23.72 -19.14
N ALA A 243 -11.87 -24.95 -19.62
CA ALA A 243 -10.85 -25.72 -20.33
C ALA A 243 -10.80 -25.30 -21.82
N PRO A 244 -9.60 -25.31 -22.45
CA PRO A 244 -8.33 -25.84 -21.94
C PRO A 244 -7.52 -24.89 -21.02
N GLU A 245 -7.88 -23.62 -20.89
CA GLU A 245 -7.03 -22.62 -20.23
C GLU A 245 -6.89 -22.81 -18.72
N VAL A 246 -7.94 -23.26 -18.04
CA VAL A 246 -7.95 -23.65 -16.62
C VAL A 246 -8.54 -25.05 -16.52
N MET A 247 -7.68 -26.03 -16.23
CA MET A 247 -8.05 -27.43 -16.06
C MET A 247 -8.51 -27.72 -14.62
N LEU A 248 -9.37 -28.72 -14.43
CA LEU A 248 -9.92 -29.08 -13.10
C LEU A 248 -8.83 -29.39 -12.05
N TYR A 249 -7.67 -29.94 -12.44
CA TYR A 249 -6.57 -30.20 -11.48
C TYR A 249 -5.85 -28.94 -11.01
N GLN A 250 -5.99 -27.83 -11.75
CA GLN A 250 -5.46 -26.50 -11.41
C GLN A 250 -6.44 -25.68 -10.55
N TRP A 251 -7.73 -26.03 -10.58
CA TRP A 251 -8.78 -25.38 -9.81
C TRP A 251 -8.49 -25.45 -8.31
N ARG A 252 -8.59 -24.29 -7.64
CA ARG A 252 -8.40 -24.18 -6.19
C ARG A 252 -9.49 -23.35 -5.57
N LYS A 253 -9.60 -23.49 -4.25
CA LYS A 253 -10.48 -22.75 -3.39
C LYS A 253 -9.65 -22.07 -2.30
N GLY A 254 -10.10 -20.90 -1.87
CA GLY A 254 -9.60 -20.20 -0.70
C GLY A 254 -10.76 -19.56 0.06
N SER A 255 -10.45 -18.51 0.81
CA SER A 255 -11.42 -17.53 1.28
C SER A 255 -11.19 -16.18 0.57
N GLU A 256 -12.19 -15.29 0.61
CA GLU A 256 -12.12 -13.91 0.10
C GLU A 256 -10.94 -13.14 0.74
N TRP A 257 -10.66 -13.38 2.03
CA TRP A 257 -9.59 -12.69 2.77
C TRP A 257 -8.19 -13.22 2.45
N PHE A 258 -7.44 -12.41 1.70
CA PHE A 258 -6.03 -12.62 1.43
C PHE A 258 -5.13 -11.62 2.17
N GLU A 259 -3.88 -12.02 2.37
CA GLU A 259 -2.76 -11.09 2.39
C GLU A 259 -1.76 -11.50 1.30
N MET A 260 -1.22 -10.52 0.55
CA MET A 260 -0.21 -10.79 -0.48
C MET A 260 0.87 -9.72 -0.59
N ASN A 261 2.05 -10.12 -1.08
CA ASN A 261 3.15 -9.19 -1.38
C ASN A 261 2.90 -8.36 -2.65
N ARG A 262 3.75 -7.34 -2.87
CA ARG A 262 3.64 -6.42 -4.01
C ARG A 262 3.74 -7.12 -5.37
N GLU A 263 4.56 -8.16 -5.49
CA GLU A 263 4.73 -8.92 -6.74
C GLU A 263 3.44 -9.63 -7.13
N LEU A 264 2.79 -10.34 -6.19
CA LEU A 264 1.50 -10.98 -6.44
C LEU A 264 0.40 -9.94 -6.69
N ALA A 265 0.39 -8.83 -5.95
CA ALA A 265 -0.57 -7.75 -6.15
C ALA A 265 -0.50 -7.19 -7.58
N VAL A 266 0.72 -6.93 -8.10
CA VAL A 266 0.93 -6.51 -9.49
C VAL A 266 0.43 -7.57 -10.47
N ASN A 267 0.78 -8.84 -10.29
CA ASN A 267 0.37 -9.90 -11.22
C ASN A 267 -1.16 -10.10 -11.25
N ILE A 268 -1.85 -10.04 -10.10
CA ILE A 268 -3.31 -10.15 -9.99
C ILE A 268 -4.03 -8.95 -10.63
N VAL A 269 -3.45 -7.75 -10.55
CA VAL A 269 -3.96 -6.56 -11.26
C VAL A 269 -3.69 -6.64 -12.76
N ALA A 270 -2.49 -7.07 -13.17
CA ALA A 270 -2.08 -7.19 -14.56
C ALA A 270 -2.79 -8.31 -15.34
N ASP A 271 -3.28 -9.37 -14.68
CA ASP A 271 -4.00 -10.42 -15.39
C ASP A 271 -5.35 -9.95 -15.95
N LEU A 272 -5.45 -10.07 -17.27
CA LEU A 272 -6.66 -9.92 -18.06
C LEU A 272 -7.17 -11.28 -18.57
N LYS A 273 -6.30 -12.28 -18.75
CA LYS A 273 -6.64 -13.53 -19.43
C LYS A 273 -7.48 -14.42 -18.53
N TYR A 274 -6.95 -14.85 -17.39
CA TYR A 274 -7.64 -15.79 -16.49
C TYR A 274 -8.80 -15.08 -15.79
N TYR A 275 -8.59 -13.83 -15.42
CA TYR A 275 -9.62 -12.89 -15.01
C TYR A 275 -10.82 -12.86 -15.98
N SER A 276 -10.61 -12.74 -17.31
CA SER A 276 -11.72 -12.77 -18.29
C SER A 276 -12.43 -14.13 -18.36
N ILE A 277 -11.70 -15.24 -18.21
CA ILE A 277 -12.26 -16.60 -18.17
C ILE A 277 -13.15 -16.77 -16.93
N PHE A 278 -12.71 -16.29 -15.76
CA PHE A 278 -13.53 -16.23 -14.55
C PHE A 278 -14.75 -15.30 -14.73
N ARG A 279 -14.56 -14.06 -15.24
CA ARG A 279 -15.67 -13.11 -15.54
C ARG A 279 -16.74 -13.75 -16.43
N LYS A 280 -16.33 -14.57 -17.41
CA LYS A 280 -17.22 -15.22 -18.39
C LYS A 280 -17.86 -16.52 -17.87
N HIS A 281 -17.09 -17.41 -17.23
CA HIS A 281 -17.50 -18.79 -16.94
C HIS A 281 -17.73 -19.12 -15.46
N CYS A 282 -17.23 -18.31 -14.51
CA CYS A 282 -17.61 -18.43 -13.10
C CYS A 282 -18.88 -17.61 -12.86
N LYS A 283 -20.04 -18.27 -13.00
CA LYS A 283 -21.37 -17.73 -12.67
C LYS A 283 -21.97 -18.54 -11.52
N PRO A 284 -22.88 -17.99 -10.70
CA PRO A 284 -23.53 -18.72 -9.61
C PRO A 284 -24.05 -20.10 -10.07
N SER A 285 -23.73 -21.20 -9.39
CA SER A 285 -23.18 -21.34 -8.02
C SER A 285 -21.65 -21.25 -7.87
N CYS A 286 -20.89 -20.82 -8.88
CA CYS A 286 -19.48 -20.44 -8.76
C CYS A 286 -19.31 -19.04 -8.13
N TYR A 287 -18.27 -18.88 -7.30
CA TYR A 287 -17.95 -17.66 -6.54
C TYR A 287 -16.51 -17.24 -6.91
N PRO A 288 -16.31 -16.22 -7.77
CA PRO A 288 -14.97 -15.91 -8.29
C PRO A 288 -14.03 -15.38 -7.19
N ASP A 289 -14.58 -14.68 -6.20
CA ASP A 289 -13.95 -14.27 -4.94
C ASP A 289 -13.26 -15.44 -4.20
N GLU A 290 -13.93 -16.59 -4.05
CA GLU A 290 -13.35 -17.76 -3.36
C GLU A 290 -12.43 -18.64 -4.25
N HIS A 291 -12.26 -18.32 -5.55
CA HIS A 291 -11.66 -19.25 -6.53
C HIS A 291 -10.63 -18.65 -7.52
N TYR A 292 -10.75 -17.39 -7.94
CA TYR A 292 -9.89 -16.77 -8.96
C TYR A 292 -8.43 -16.64 -8.49
N ILE A 293 -8.19 -15.87 -7.43
CA ILE A 293 -6.83 -15.65 -6.89
C ILE A 293 -6.20 -16.99 -6.44
N PRO A 294 -6.88 -17.86 -5.68
CA PRO A 294 -6.34 -19.18 -5.30
C PRO A 294 -5.91 -20.04 -6.50
N THR A 295 -6.70 -20.07 -7.57
CA THR A 295 -6.41 -20.84 -8.79
C THR A 295 -5.25 -20.23 -9.57
N TYR A 296 -5.26 -18.91 -9.78
CA TYR A 296 -4.19 -18.19 -10.49
C TYR A 296 -2.82 -18.38 -9.81
N LEU A 297 -2.76 -18.21 -8.48
CA LEU A 297 -1.50 -18.40 -7.75
C LEU A 297 -1.00 -19.85 -7.80
N ASN A 298 -1.89 -20.85 -7.70
CA ASN A 298 -1.53 -22.26 -7.88
C ASN A 298 -1.07 -22.60 -9.32
N MET A 299 -1.46 -21.81 -10.32
CA MET A 299 -1.03 -22.01 -11.71
C MET A 299 0.31 -21.34 -12.04
N PHE A 300 0.65 -20.21 -11.41
CA PHE A 300 1.77 -19.35 -11.85
C PHE A 300 2.76 -18.91 -10.77
N HIS A 301 2.37 -18.90 -9.49
CA HIS A 301 3.16 -18.28 -8.41
C HIS A 301 3.13 -19.10 -7.10
N GLY A 302 3.07 -20.43 -7.20
CA GLY A 302 2.93 -21.31 -6.04
C GLY A 302 4.01 -21.12 -4.98
N ASP A 303 5.27 -20.94 -5.39
CA ASP A 303 6.41 -20.75 -4.49
C ASP A 303 6.34 -19.45 -3.66
N LEU A 304 5.65 -18.43 -4.17
CA LEU A 304 5.43 -17.15 -3.49
C LEU A 304 4.25 -17.16 -2.51
N ASN A 305 3.48 -18.26 -2.45
CA ASN A 305 2.30 -18.37 -1.59
C ASN A 305 2.43 -19.52 -0.58
N SER A 306 1.97 -19.29 0.65
CA SER A 306 2.01 -20.27 1.73
C SER A 306 0.76 -21.17 1.83
N ASN A 307 -0.22 -20.97 0.93
CA ASN A 307 -1.49 -21.71 0.84
C ASN A 307 -2.38 -21.67 2.11
N ARG A 308 -2.11 -20.73 3.04
CA ARG A 308 -2.84 -20.52 4.30
C ARG A 308 -3.21 -19.04 4.47
N SER A 309 -4.30 -18.73 5.18
CA SER A 309 -4.66 -17.33 5.51
C SER A 309 -3.92 -16.82 6.76
N VAL A 310 -3.88 -15.49 6.90
CA VAL A 310 -3.68 -14.78 8.18
C VAL A 310 -5.01 -14.39 8.84
N THR A 311 -6.14 -14.71 8.23
CA THR A 311 -7.49 -14.55 8.80
C THR A 311 -7.87 -15.80 9.60
N TRP A 312 -8.60 -15.62 10.70
CA TRP A 312 -9.34 -16.72 11.35
C TRP A 312 -10.84 -16.50 11.21
N VAL A 313 -11.54 -17.58 10.86
CA VAL A 313 -12.97 -17.58 10.57
C VAL A 313 -13.57 -18.88 11.13
N ASP A 314 -14.56 -18.76 12.01
CA ASP A 314 -15.28 -19.93 12.54
C ASP A 314 -16.37 -20.37 11.55
N TRP A 315 -16.15 -21.56 10.99
CA TRP A 315 -17.09 -22.27 10.10
C TRP A 315 -17.77 -23.48 10.78
N SER A 316 -17.53 -23.72 12.08
CA SER A 316 -18.05 -24.90 12.81
C SER A 316 -19.57 -25.02 12.79
N ARG A 317 -20.27 -23.88 12.72
CA ARG A 317 -21.73 -23.79 12.67
C ARG A 317 -22.34 -24.05 11.29
N GLY A 318 -21.50 -24.21 10.26
CA GLY A 318 -21.92 -24.51 8.88
C GLY A 318 -22.63 -23.36 8.16
N GLY A 319 -23.33 -23.68 7.07
CA GLY A 319 -24.02 -22.70 6.21
C GLY A 319 -23.11 -22.03 5.16
N PRO A 320 -23.53 -20.88 4.59
CA PRO A 320 -22.78 -20.10 3.60
C PRO A 320 -22.05 -18.88 4.19
N HIS A 321 -22.08 -18.70 5.51
CA HIS A 321 -21.51 -17.53 6.20
C HIS A 321 -20.79 -17.96 7.49
N PRO A 322 -19.78 -17.20 7.96
CA PRO A 322 -19.13 -17.41 9.24
C PRO A 322 -20.10 -17.35 10.44
N ALA A 323 -19.66 -17.91 11.56
CA ALA A 323 -20.39 -17.87 12.82
C ALA A 323 -20.72 -16.45 13.30
N LEU A 324 -21.92 -16.29 13.85
CA LEU A 324 -22.37 -15.09 14.55
C LEU A 324 -21.93 -15.16 16.01
N PHE A 325 -21.13 -14.20 16.47
CA PHE A 325 -20.70 -14.14 17.86
C PHE A 325 -21.52 -13.12 18.65
N GLY A 326 -22.06 -13.55 19.79
CA GLY A 326 -22.74 -12.70 20.76
C GLY A 326 -21.80 -12.17 21.85
N ARG A 327 -22.32 -11.32 22.73
CA ARG A 327 -21.57 -10.78 23.88
C ARG A 327 -21.05 -11.87 24.82
N GLY A 328 -21.72 -13.02 24.91
CA GLY A 328 -21.30 -14.15 25.75
C GLY A 328 -20.15 -14.96 25.16
N ASP A 329 -19.95 -14.95 23.84
CA ASP A 329 -18.91 -15.74 23.18
C ASP A 329 -17.53 -15.07 23.28
N ILE A 330 -17.51 -13.73 23.42
CA ILE A 330 -16.29 -12.91 23.39
C ILE A 330 -15.76 -12.70 24.81
N SER A 331 -14.62 -13.35 25.07
CA SER A 331 -13.89 -13.30 26.33
C SER A 331 -12.38 -13.16 26.07
N ALA A 332 -11.62 -12.79 27.10
CA ALA A 332 -10.16 -12.72 27.01
C ALA A 332 -9.52 -14.09 26.69
N SER A 333 -10.09 -15.18 27.24
CA SER A 333 -9.65 -16.55 26.93
C SER A 333 -9.99 -16.98 25.50
N PHE A 334 -11.13 -16.55 24.95
CA PHE A 334 -11.48 -16.79 23.53
C PHE A 334 -10.50 -16.11 22.56
N ILE A 335 -10.17 -14.83 22.77
CA ILE A 335 -9.15 -14.19 21.92
C ILE A 335 -7.77 -14.83 22.12
N GLN A 336 -7.46 -15.33 23.33
CA GLN A 336 -6.20 -16.02 23.59
C GLN A 336 -6.14 -17.43 22.97
N SER A 337 -7.26 -18.15 22.82
CA SER A 337 -7.28 -19.43 22.10
C SER A 337 -7.15 -19.24 20.58
N ILE A 338 -7.71 -18.16 20.02
CA ILE A 338 -7.47 -17.77 18.62
C ILE A 338 -5.97 -17.50 18.36
N ARG A 339 -5.31 -16.76 19.26
CA ARG A 339 -3.86 -16.50 19.19
C ARG A 339 -3.00 -17.76 19.35
N ASN A 340 -3.44 -18.70 20.18
CA ASN A 340 -2.68 -19.88 20.60
C ASN A 340 -3.40 -21.19 20.24
N ASN A 341 -3.87 -21.34 19.00
CA ASN A 341 -4.72 -22.47 18.57
C ASN A 341 -3.98 -23.84 18.42
N GLY A 342 -2.92 -24.08 19.20
CA GLY A 342 -2.17 -25.34 19.30
C GLY A 342 -1.43 -25.82 18.04
N THR A 343 -1.63 -25.19 16.88
CA THR A 343 -1.13 -25.69 15.60
C THR A 343 0.35 -25.36 15.43
N ILE A 344 1.19 -26.39 15.38
CA ILE A 344 2.64 -26.25 15.19
C ILE A 344 2.92 -25.85 13.75
N CYS A 345 3.36 -24.60 13.53
CA CYS A 345 3.75 -24.12 12.21
C CYS A 345 5.19 -24.56 11.90
N VAL A 346 5.34 -25.65 11.14
CA VAL A 346 6.66 -26.23 10.79
C VAL A 346 7.28 -25.46 9.61
N CYS A 347 7.77 -24.25 9.90
CA CYS A 347 8.67 -23.52 9.01
C CYS A 347 10.13 -23.70 9.48
N LEU A 348 11.04 -23.92 8.53
CA LEU A 348 12.41 -24.34 8.83
C LEU A 348 13.20 -23.34 9.70
N CYS A 349 13.95 -23.89 10.66
CA CYS A 349 14.98 -23.21 11.47
C CYS A 349 14.53 -22.26 12.60
N ARG A 350 13.27 -22.29 13.08
CA ARG A 350 12.93 -21.93 14.48
C ARG A 350 11.53 -22.44 14.88
N PRO A 351 11.36 -23.10 16.05
CA PRO A 351 10.05 -23.59 16.50
C PRO A 351 9.19 -22.44 17.05
N LEU A 352 8.47 -21.76 16.15
CA LEU A 352 7.42 -20.80 16.52
C LEU A 352 6.05 -21.43 16.22
N ALA A 353 5.38 -21.91 17.27
CA ALA A 353 4.02 -22.45 17.21
C ALA A 353 2.96 -21.34 17.07
N LEU A 354 3.13 -20.50 16.04
CA LEU A 354 2.34 -19.28 15.82
C LEU A 354 1.56 -19.39 14.49
N VAL A 355 0.31 -19.84 14.58
CA VAL A 355 -0.68 -19.50 13.56
C VAL A 355 -0.97 -18.01 13.74
N VAL A 356 -0.34 -17.17 12.92
CA VAL A 356 -0.52 -15.73 13.02
C VAL A 356 -1.87 -15.34 12.42
N VAL A 357 -2.91 -15.47 13.24
CA VAL A 357 -4.20 -14.84 13.04
C VAL A 357 -4.00 -13.34 13.22
N ILE A 358 -3.90 -12.58 12.13
CA ILE A 358 -3.80 -11.12 12.18
C ILE A 358 -5.16 -10.52 12.52
N HIS A 359 -6.23 -11.02 11.90
CA HIS A 359 -7.60 -10.55 12.14
C HIS A 359 -8.63 -11.68 12.18
N VAL A 360 -9.77 -11.38 12.79
CA VAL A 360 -10.95 -12.25 12.87
C VAL A 360 -12.13 -11.56 12.19
N THR A 361 -12.77 -12.24 11.25
CA THR A 361 -14.03 -11.79 10.67
C THR A 361 -15.19 -12.21 11.57
N PHE A 362 -15.75 -11.26 12.30
CA PHE A 362 -16.97 -11.49 13.07
C PHE A 362 -18.22 -11.31 12.19
N ARG A 363 -19.28 -12.09 12.43
CA ARG A 363 -20.64 -11.63 12.14
C ARG A 363 -21.23 -11.10 13.45
N VAL A 364 -21.72 -9.86 13.42
CA VAL A 364 -21.87 -9.00 14.62
C VAL A 364 -23.32 -8.55 14.81
N THR A 365 -23.81 -8.51 16.05
CA THR A 365 -25.04 -7.79 16.42
C THR A 365 -24.72 -6.36 16.89
N PRO A 366 -25.60 -5.35 16.66
CA PRO A 366 -25.25 -3.94 16.90
C PRO A 366 -24.80 -3.59 18.33
N ILE A 367 -25.19 -4.37 19.32
CA ILE A 367 -24.91 -4.16 20.76
C ILE A 367 -23.46 -4.54 21.13
N LEU A 368 -22.73 -5.23 20.25
CA LEU A 368 -21.44 -5.85 20.57
C LEU A 368 -20.26 -4.86 20.70
N LEU A 369 -20.38 -3.65 20.14
CA LEU A 369 -19.25 -2.73 19.98
C LEU A 369 -18.56 -2.38 21.31
N ILE A 370 -19.37 -2.14 22.36
CA ILE A 370 -18.89 -1.80 23.71
C ILE A 370 -18.12 -2.97 24.35
N ALA A 371 -18.51 -4.21 24.06
CA ALA A 371 -17.83 -5.41 24.58
C ALA A 371 -16.49 -5.66 23.88
N LEU A 372 -16.43 -5.52 22.56
CA LEU A 372 -15.17 -5.69 21.82
C LEU A 372 -14.17 -4.55 22.07
N VAL A 373 -14.64 -3.30 22.25
CA VAL A 373 -13.76 -2.19 22.63
C VAL A 373 -13.21 -2.37 24.06
N SER A 374 -14.00 -2.87 25.03
CA SER A 374 -13.52 -3.07 26.41
C SER A 374 -12.63 -4.31 26.60
N VAL A 375 -12.88 -5.39 25.85
CA VAL A 375 -11.98 -6.56 25.81
C VAL A 375 -10.72 -6.25 25.01
N GLY A 376 -10.82 -5.55 23.88
CA GLY A 376 -9.69 -5.07 23.09
C GLY A 376 -8.77 -4.10 23.85
N LEU A 377 -9.35 -3.18 24.63
CA LEU A 377 -8.64 -2.34 25.60
C LEU A 377 -7.72 -3.17 26.50
N SER A 378 -8.28 -4.19 27.15
CA SER A 378 -7.55 -5.08 28.06
C SER A 378 -6.45 -5.87 27.34
N LEU A 379 -6.73 -6.38 26.14
CA LEU A 379 -5.84 -7.29 25.40
C LEU A 379 -4.72 -6.61 24.61
N LEU A 380 -4.85 -5.31 24.31
CA LEU A 380 -3.75 -4.48 23.83
C LEU A 380 -2.83 -4.06 25.00
N TYR A 381 -3.40 -3.67 26.15
CA TYR A 381 -2.64 -3.30 27.34
C TYR A 381 -1.86 -4.48 27.97
N PHE A 382 -2.39 -5.71 27.90
CA PHE A 382 -1.73 -6.88 28.52
C PHE A 382 -0.35 -7.19 27.92
N ASN A 383 -0.12 -6.88 26.64
CA ASN A 383 1.18 -7.06 26.01
C ASN A 383 2.20 -5.97 26.42
N LEU A 384 1.75 -4.73 26.69
CA LEU A 384 2.64 -3.66 27.13
C LEU A 384 3.32 -3.96 28.48
N ARG A 385 2.61 -4.61 29.42
CA ARG A 385 3.19 -5.01 30.72
C ARG A 385 4.19 -6.17 30.66
N ARG A 386 4.29 -6.90 29.53
CA ARG A 386 5.35 -7.90 29.32
C ARG A 386 6.59 -7.35 28.61
N ALA A 387 6.49 -6.17 27.99
CA ALA A 387 7.64 -5.53 27.33
C ALA A 387 8.61 -4.86 28.33
N THR A 388 8.21 -4.71 29.60
CA THR A 388 8.99 -4.05 30.67
C THR A 388 9.84 -5.01 31.52
N GLU A 389 9.84 -6.32 31.23
CA GLU A 389 10.59 -7.34 31.98
C GLU A 389 11.54 -8.14 31.07
N LEU A 390 12.50 -7.42 30.45
CA LEU A 390 13.76 -8.00 29.96
C LEU A 390 14.92 -7.15 30.50
N PRO A 391 16.02 -7.75 30.97
CA PRO A 391 17.05 -7.04 31.72
C PRO A 391 17.86 -6.06 30.85
N PHE A 392 18.26 -4.94 31.46
CA PHE A 392 19.12 -3.94 30.85
C PHE A 392 20.47 -4.55 30.43
N LEU A 393 20.86 -4.34 29.17
CA LEU A 393 22.25 -4.44 28.75
C LEU A 393 22.97 -3.17 29.21
N THR A 394 23.67 -3.25 30.34
CA THR A 394 24.52 -2.16 30.85
C THR A 394 25.85 -2.13 30.11
N PHE A 395 26.18 -0.99 29.50
CA PHE A 395 27.55 -0.69 29.08
C PHE A 395 28.39 -0.29 30.31
N PRO A 396 29.67 -0.67 30.39
CA PRO A 396 30.52 -0.36 31.55
C PRO A 396 30.97 1.10 31.53
N ALA A 397 30.82 1.78 32.67
CA ALA A 397 31.36 3.11 32.89
C ALA A 397 32.06 3.16 34.26
N GLN A 398 33.40 3.19 34.19
CA GLN A 398 34.44 3.64 35.15
C GLN A 398 34.30 3.43 36.68
N VAL A 399 35.46 3.30 37.32
CA VAL A 399 35.62 3.02 38.76
C VAL A 399 36.03 4.26 39.53
N GLU A 400 35.29 4.60 40.59
CA GLU A 400 35.69 5.38 41.77
C GLU A 400 34.47 5.43 42.74
N ALA A 401 34.57 5.64 44.05
CA ALA A 401 35.46 5.15 45.12
C ALA A 401 34.81 5.59 46.46
N GLU A 402 35.13 4.93 47.59
CA GLU A 402 34.66 5.29 48.97
C GLU A 402 33.12 5.18 49.23
N GLY A 403 32.60 5.00 50.45
CA GLY A 403 33.26 4.64 51.72
C GLY A 403 32.29 4.49 52.92
N ALA A 404 32.61 3.56 53.84
CA ALA A 404 32.21 3.48 55.26
C ALA A 404 30.79 3.03 55.75
N SER A 405 30.86 2.11 56.75
CA SER A 405 29.97 1.90 57.93
C SER A 405 28.57 1.24 57.84
N SER A 406 28.43 0.14 58.59
CA SER A 406 27.21 -0.60 59.01
C SER A 406 26.89 -0.28 60.51
N PRO A 407 26.05 -1.02 61.29
CA PRO A 407 25.14 -2.17 61.06
C PRO A 407 23.65 -1.75 61.25
N ALA A 408 22.60 -2.57 61.51
CA ALA A 408 22.38 -4.00 61.81
C ALA A 408 21.02 -4.44 61.14
N VAL A 409 20.25 -5.51 61.43
CA VAL A 409 20.09 -6.51 62.52
C VAL A 409 19.83 -7.91 61.90
N LEU A 410 19.79 -8.98 62.70
CA LEU A 410 19.77 -10.39 62.28
C LEU A 410 18.35 -11.00 62.07
N LEU A 411 18.18 -11.70 60.93
CA LEU A 411 17.77 -13.13 60.75
C LEU A 411 16.46 -13.69 61.42
N PRO A 412 16.00 -14.94 61.15
CA PRO A 412 16.45 -15.94 60.16
C PRO A 412 15.34 -16.55 59.24
N VAL A 413 15.72 -17.02 58.04
CA VAL A 413 15.08 -18.18 57.36
C VAL A 413 16.18 -19.08 56.77
N LYS A 414 15.90 -20.39 56.61
CA LYS A 414 16.88 -21.47 56.40
C LYS A 414 17.56 -21.51 55.03
N THR A 415 18.71 -22.16 55.02
CA THR A 415 19.58 -22.47 53.87
C THR A 415 19.08 -23.62 52.99
N GLY A 416 19.55 -23.65 51.74
CA GLY A 416 19.41 -24.77 50.81
C GLY A 416 20.36 -24.60 49.62
N VAL A 417 21.52 -25.25 49.66
CA VAL A 417 22.58 -25.15 48.63
C VAL A 417 22.66 -26.43 47.83
N CYS A 418 22.79 -26.32 46.50
CA CYS A 418 23.43 -27.32 45.65
C CYS A 418 24.16 -26.63 44.49
N PHE A 419 25.37 -27.11 44.18
CA PHE A 419 26.17 -26.69 43.01
C PHE A 419 25.87 -27.55 41.79
N ALA A 420 26.27 -27.08 40.61
CA ALA A 420 26.12 -27.81 39.34
C ALA A 420 27.32 -28.75 39.05
N ALA A 421 27.03 -29.93 38.49
CA ALA A 421 27.95 -30.81 37.78
C ALA A 421 27.13 -31.73 36.83
N PRO A 422 27.73 -32.36 35.79
CA PRO A 422 26.99 -32.88 34.65
C PRO A 422 26.60 -34.37 34.75
N CYS A 423 25.63 -34.79 33.92
CA CYS A 423 25.36 -36.19 33.60
C CYS A 423 25.35 -36.42 32.08
N ALA A 424 25.93 -37.54 31.65
CA ALA A 424 26.04 -37.91 30.24
C ALA A 424 24.73 -38.50 29.69
N MET A 425 24.52 -38.42 28.37
CA MET A 425 23.48 -39.20 27.70
C MET A 425 23.93 -40.66 27.61
N VAL A 426 23.16 -41.57 28.21
CA VAL A 426 23.36 -43.02 28.11
C VAL A 426 22.74 -43.51 26.80
N VAL A 427 23.53 -44.23 26.00
CA VAL A 427 23.06 -44.91 24.78
C VAL A 427 22.64 -46.33 25.13
N PRO A 428 21.38 -46.75 24.87
CA PRO A 428 20.98 -48.15 24.97
C PRO A 428 21.52 -48.93 23.76
N VAL A 429 22.46 -49.85 23.98
CA VAL A 429 22.87 -50.83 22.98
C VAL A 429 21.95 -52.05 23.07
N VAL A 430 21.40 -52.48 21.93
CA VAL A 430 20.65 -53.75 21.79
C VAL A 430 21.19 -54.48 20.56
N PHE A 431 21.47 -55.78 20.68
CA PHE A 431 22.17 -56.59 19.69
C PHE A 431 21.39 -57.87 19.36
N GLY A 432 21.36 -58.25 18.07
CA GLY A 432 20.78 -59.52 17.57
C GLY A 432 19.25 -59.49 17.38
N LEU A 433 18.66 -60.14 16.37
CA LEU A 433 19.16 -61.18 15.45
C LEU A 433 18.68 -60.97 14.00
N LEU A 434 19.40 -61.58 13.04
CA LEU A 434 19.05 -61.68 11.61
C LEU A 434 18.69 -63.14 11.27
N PRO A 435 17.75 -63.39 10.34
CA PRO A 435 18.12 -63.69 8.94
C PRO A 435 17.08 -63.21 7.90
N SER A 436 17.28 -63.10 6.57
CA SER A 436 18.41 -62.95 5.65
C SER A 436 17.88 -63.27 4.23
N SER A 437 17.89 -62.33 3.28
CA SER A 437 17.82 -62.64 1.84
C SER A 437 18.28 -61.46 0.95
N PHE A 438 18.93 -61.82 -0.16
CA PHE A 438 19.55 -60.97 -1.21
C PHE A 438 18.52 -60.04 -1.92
N GLY A 439 18.84 -58.94 -2.61
CA GLY A 439 20.09 -58.34 -3.13
C GLY A 439 19.88 -57.87 -4.61
N PRO A 440 20.77 -57.12 -5.31
CA PRO A 440 22.05 -56.52 -4.89
C PRO A 440 22.34 -55.06 -5.37
N MET A 441 23.45 -54.48 -4.88
CA MET A 441 24.33 -53.43 -5.46
C MET A 441 23.88 -51.95 -5.66
N ALA A 442 24.86 -51.07 -5.39
CA ALA A 442 24.92 -49.62 -5.68
C ALA A 442 26.29 -49.29 -6.35
N PRO A 443 26.67 -48.01 -6.59
CA PRO A 443 27.52 -47.34 -5.58
C PRO A 443 27.33 -45.80 -5.45
N CYS A 444 28.07 -45.19 -4.52
CA CYS A 444 28.04 -43.75 -4.19
C CYS A 444 29.35 -43.02 -4.58
N LEU A 445 29.26 -41.69 -4.76
CA LEU A 445 30.32 -40.67 -4.58
C LEU A 445 29.59 -39.30 -4.53
N MET A 446 29.61 -38.40 -3.53
CA MET A 446 30.53 -37.97 -2.43
C MET A 446 31.66 -36.98 -2.82
N ALA A 447 31.90 -36.03 -1.89
CA ALA A 447 32.77 -34.83 -1.98
C ALA A 447 32.27 -33.71 -2.94
N VAL A 448 32.59 -32.42 -2.76
CA VAL A 448 33.54 -31.75 -1.83
C VAL A 448 32.84 -30.59 -1.10
N CYS A 449 33.16 -30.37 0.18
CA CYS A 449 32.90 -29.09 0.87
C CYS A 449 33.98 -28.86 1.94
N LEU A 450 34.90 -27.90 1.74
CA LEU A 450 36.00 -27.60 2.67
C LEU A 450 36.64 -26.23 2.40
N SER A 451 37.17 -25.62 3.47
CA SER A 451 38.17 -24.54 3.51
C SER A 451 37.84 -23.18 2.88
N HIS A 452 37.39 -22.23 3.72
CA HIS A 452 37.85 -20.82 3.71
C HIS A 452 37.51 -20.12 5.04
N ALA A 453 38.34 -20.30 6.07
CA ALA A 453 38.36 -19.48 7.30
C ALA A 453 39.59 -19.85 8.16
N LEU A 454 40.77 -19.29 7.84
CA LEU A 454 41.94 -19.38 8.72
C LEU A 454 42.74 -18.08 8.64
N LEU A 455 42.48 -17.17 9.57
CA LEU A 455 43.15 -15.88 9.68
C LEU A 455 42.97 -15.33 11.11
N LEU A 456 44.08 -14.86 11.68
CA LEU A 456 44.22 -14.13 12.95
C LEU A 456 44.09 -14.95 14.26
N LEU A 457 45.28 -15.33 14.76
CA LEU A 457 45.71 -15.46 16.16
C LEU A 457 45.05 -16.57 17.00
#